data_AF-A0A660WAE7-F1
#
_entry.id   AF-A0A660WAE7-F1
#
_cell.length_a   1.000
_cell.length_b   1.000
_cell.length_c   1.000
_cell.angle_alpha   90.00
_cell.angle_beta   90.00
_cell.angle_gamma   90.00
#
_symmetry.space_group_name_H-M   'P 1'
#
loop_
_entity.id
_entity.type
_entity.pdbx_description
1 polymer ?
#
loop_
_entity_poly.entity_id
_entity_poly.type
_entity_poly.pdbx_seq_one_letter_code
_entity_poly.pdbx_strand_id
1 'polypeptide(L)'
;MNAAVTAALSANLKTLKLSHIANELEVSLRQARESGLDYAEFLLQLTEHELQVRSENRQKRRIKEAKFPLLKTFEGFDLEVARDLDKRLIKELCSGQYIKEHRNVIFLGRSGTGKTHLATALGIEACKQGIRTRFVTAYGLVNELIETRYEKELKRTLER
;
A
#
# COMPACT_ATOMS: atom_id res chain seq x y z
N MET A 1 20.26 -18.84 -26.76
CA MET A 1 20.77 -18.77 -25.38
C MET A 1 20.89 -20.21 -24.88
N ASN A 2 22.03 -20.59 -24.32
CA ASN A 2 22.27 -21.97 -23.85
C ASN A 2 21.33 -22.28 -22.67
N ALA A 3 20.68 -23.44 -22.66
CA ALA A 3 19.75 -23.88 -21.61
C ALA A 3 20.41 -23.89 -20.20
N ALA A 4 21.73 -24.14 -20.14
CA ALA A 4 22.49 -24.05 -18.90
C ALA A 4 22.57 -22.62 -18.35
N VAL A 5 22.70 -21.62 -19.24
CA VAL A 5 22.79 -20.20 -18.85
C VAL A 5 21.45 -19.70 -18.33
N THR A 6 20.34 -20.07 -18.97
CA THR A 6 19.00 -19.69 -18.50
C THR A 6 18.67 -20.32 -17.15
N ALA A 7 19.09 -21.57 -16.93
CA ALA A 7 18.91 -22.24 -15.64
C ALA A 7 19.72 -21.57 -14.51
N ALA A 8 20.99 -21.25 -14.75
CA ALA A 8 21.84 -20.53 -13.79
C ALA A 8 21.30 -19.13 -13.50
N LEU A 9 20.83 -18.41 -14.52
CA LEU A 9 20.22 -17.09 -14.36
C LEU A 9 18.95 -17.16 -13.50
N SER A 10 18.05 -18.12 -13.77
CA SER A 10 16.84 -18.32 -12.96
C SER A 10 17.17 -18.61 -11.49
N ALA A 11 18.17 -19.45 -11.23
CA ALA A 11 18.63 -19.73 -9.87
C ALA A 11 19.17 -18.47 -9.16
N ASN A 12 20.00 -17.67 -9.84
CA ASN A 12 20.52 -16.42 -9.31
C ASN A 12 19.40 -15.42 -8.99
N LEU A 13 18.42 -15.26 -9.88
CA LEU A 13 17.28 -14.36 -9.68
C LEU A 13 16.46 -14.76 -8.45
N LYS A 14 16.24 -16.07 -8.23
CA LYS A 14 15.56 -16.57 -7.02
C LYS A 14 16.35 -16.27 -5.75
N THR A 15 17.67 -16.48 -5.75
CA THR A 15 18.54 -16.15 -4.62
C THR A 15 18.54 -14.66 -4.29
N LEU A 16 18.52 -13.80 -5.32
CA LEU A 16 18.42 -12.34 -5.19
C LEU A 16 16.99 -11.86 -4.84
N LYS A 17 16.02 -12.78 -4.70
CA LYS A 17 14.60 -12.50 -4.46
C LYS A 17 13.94 -11.66 -5.56
N LEU A 18 14.45 -11.72 -6.80
CA LEU A 18 13.89 -11.04 -7.97
C LEU A 18 12.78 -11.92 -8.57
N SER A 19 11.69 -12.06 -7.81
CA SER A 19 10.66 -13.07 -8.05
C SER A 19 9.90 -12.83 -9.35
N HIS A 20 9.63 -11.57 -9.70
CA HIS A 20 8.89 -11.25 -10.90
C HIS A 20 9.73 -11.53 -12.14
N ILE A 21 10.98 -11.06 -12.16
CA ILE A 21 11.93 -11.33 -13.25
C ILE A 21 12.12 -12.84 -13.42
N ALA A 22 12.29 -13.59 -12.33
CA ALA A 22 12.48 -15.04 -12.40
C ALA A 22 11.29 -15.77 -13.06
N ASN A 23 10.06 -15.28 -12.85
CA ASN A 23 8.85 -15.87 -13.40
C ASN A 23 8.58 -15.44 -14.85
N GLU A 24 8.95 -14.21 -15.23
CA GLU A 24 8.69 -13.64 -16.56
C GLU A 24 9.91 -13.64 -17.49
N LEU A 25 11.02 -14.26 -17.07
CA LEU A 25 12.30 -14.24 -17.80
C LEU A 25 12.14 -14.72 -19.24
N GLU A 26 11.43 -15.83 -19.47
CA GLU A 26 11.28 -16.41 -20.81
C GLU A 26 10.48 -15.50 -21.75
N VAL A 27 9.42 -14.86 -21.23
CA VAL A 27 8.58 -13.91 -21.98
C VAL A 27 9.39 -12.67 -22.32
N SER A 28 10.08 -12.10 -21.34
CA SER A 28 10.90 -10.90 -21.49
C SER A 28 12.04 -11.13 -22.49
N LEU A 29 12.70 -12.30 -22.45
CA LEU A 29 13.74 -12.67 -23.40
C LEU A 29 13.23 -12.83 -24.83
N ARG A 30 11.99 -13.33 -25.01
CA ARG A 30 11.36 -13.42 -26.33
C ARG A 30 11.06 -12.03 -26.88
N GLN A 31 10.43 -11.18 -26.07
CA GLN A 31 10.09 -9.80 -26.43
C GLN A 31 11.33 -8.98 -26.80
N ALA A 32 12.43 -9.11 -26.03
CA ALA A 32 13.68 -8.40 -26.31
C ALA A 32 14.30 -8.79 -27.66
N ARG A 33 14.19 -10.06 -28.06
CA ARG A 33 14.67 -10.53 -29.38
C ARG A 33 13.84 -10.00 -30.52
N GLU A 34 12.52 -9.91 -30.34
CA GLU A 34 11.60 -9.42 -31.37
C GLU A 34 11.67 -7.90 -31.55
N SER A 35 11.87 -7.17 -30.45
CA SER A 35 11.95 -5.70 -30.44
C SER A 35 13.34 -5.14 -30.76
N GLY A 36 14.39 -5.97 -30.70
CA GLY A 36 15.76 -5.53 -30.98
C GLY A 36 16.32 -4.55 -29.95
N LEU A 37 15.86 -4.63 -28.69
CA LEU A 37 16.30 -3.76 -27.59
C LEU A 37 17.81 -3.88 -27.33
N ASP A 38 18.43 -2.76 -26.97
CA ASP A 38 19.79 -2.78 -26.45
C ASP A 38 19.84 -3.51 -25.09
N TYR A 39 21.01 -4.05 -24.74
CA TYR A 39 21.21 -4.77 -23.48
C TYR A 39 20.90 -3.90 -22.26
N ALA A 40 21.27 -2.62 -22.30
CA ALA A 40 20.99 -1.68 -21.21
C ALA A 40 19.48 -1.43 -21.07
N GLU A 41 18.77 -1.23 -22.18
CA GLU A 41 17.31 -1.01 -22.20
C GLU A 41 16.55 -2.24 -21.69
N PHE A 42 16.96 -3.44 -22.09
CA PHE A 42 16.38 -4.69 -21.62
C PHE A 42 16.54 -4.86 -20.10
N LEU A 43 17.74 -4.62 -19.58
CA LEU A 43 17.99 -4.71 -18.13
C LEU A 43 17.19 -3.66 -17.36
N LEU A 44 17.08 -2.44 -17.89
CA LEU A 44 16.29 -1.38 -17.29
C LEU A 44 14.81 -1.81 -17.18
N GLN A 45 14.19 -2.24 -18.28
CA GLN A 45 12.80 -2.70 -18.30
C GLN A 45 12.53 -3.82 -17.30
N LEU A 46 13.40 -4.83 -17.24
CA LEU A 46 13.29 -5.92 -16.26
C LEU A 46 13.28 -5.41 -14.82
N THR A 47 14.20 -4.50 -14.50
CA THR A 47 14.31 -3.94 -13.14
C THR A 47 13.14 -3.02 -12.81
N GLU A 48 12.63 -2.24 -13.77
CA GLU A 48 11.45 -1.39 -13.58
C GLU A 48 10.20 -2.21 -13.27
N HIS A 49 9.96 -3.29 -14.02
CA HIS A 49 8.83 -4.19 -13.76
C HIS A 49 8.92 -4.84 -12.37
N GLU A 50 10.10 -5.33 -11.98
CA GLU A 50 10.30 -5.88 -10.64
C GLU A 50 10.05 -4.84 -9.54
N LEU A 51 10.55 -3.61 -9.71
CA LEU A 51 10.36 -2.53 -8.76
C LEU A 51 8.88 -2.14 -8.63
N GLN A 52 8.16 -2.08 -9.75
CA GLN A 52 6.73 -1.81 -9.78
C GLN A 52 5.94 -2.87 -9.02
N VAL A 53 6.14 -4.15 -9.34
CA VAL A 53 5.46 -5.27 -8.68
C VAL A 53 5.76 -5.32 -7.19
N ARG A 54 7.02 -5.07 -6.80
CA ARG A 54 7.39 -4.95 -5.39
C ARG A 54 6.66 -3.80 -4.71
N SER A 55 6.52 -2.66 -5.38
CA SER A 55 5.80 -1.50 -4.86
C SER A 55 4.32 -1.81 -4.62
N GLU A 56 3.66 -2.41 -5.61
CA GLU A 56 2.26 -2.83 -5.53
C GLU A 56 2.04 -3.86 -4.42
N ASN A 57 2.92 -4.85 -4.30
CA ASN A 57 2.84 -5.86 -3.25
C ASN A 57 3.04 -5.25 -1.85
N ARG A 58 3.97 -4.29 -1.70
CA ARG A 58 4.13 -3.53 -0.44
C ARG A 58 2.86 -2.76 -0.10
N GLN A 59 2.25 -2.09 -1.07
CA GLN A 59 1.00 -1.35 -0.88
C GLN A 59 -0.16 -2.29 -0.48
N LYS A 60 -0.38 -3.38 -1.22
CA LYS A 60 -1.40 -4.40 -0.92
C LYS A 60 -1.22 -4.96 0.49
N ARG A 61 0.03 -5.26 0.88
CA ARG A 61 0.35 -5.75 2.22
C ARG A 61 -0.01 -4.73 3.30
N ARG A 62 0.39 -3.47 3.14
CA ARG A 62 0.06 -2.40 4.12
C ARG A 62 -1.44 -2.19 4.27
N ILE A 63 -2.19 -2.17 3.16
CA ILE A 63 -3.65 -2.05 3.18
C ILE A 63 -4.27 -3.22 3.95
N LYS A 64 -3.78 -4.45 3.74
CA LYS A 64 -4.23 -5.64 4.47
C LYS A 64 -3.90 -5.56 5.97
N GLU A 65 -2.68 -5.16 6.30
CA GLU A 65 -2.21 -5.00 7.70
C GLU A 65 -2.99 -3.91 8.46
N ALA A 66 -3.52 -2.91 7.75
CA ALA A 66 -4.31 -1.83 8.35
C ALA A 66 -5.70 -2.26 8.84
N LYS A 67 -6.19 -3.45 8.46
CA LYS A 67 -7.48 -4.02 8.93
C LYS A 67 -8.70 -3.11 8.71
N PHE A 68 -8.78 -2.45 7.55
CA PHE A 68 -9.97 -1.68 7.19
C PHE A 68 -11.22 -2.58 7.10
N PRO A 69 -12.39 -2.14 7.60
CA PRO A 69 -13.61 -2.93 7.55
C PRO A 69 -14.15 -3.10 6.13
N LEU A 70 -14.02 -2.06 5.30
CA LEU A 70 -14.33 -2.09 3.87
C LEU A 70 -13.29 -1.26 3.12
N LEU A 71 -12.86 -1.71 1.95
CA LEU A 71 -11.99 -0.93 1.07
C LEU A 71 -12.82 0.09 0.31
N LYS A 72 -12.75 1.34 0.74
CA LYS A 72 -13.47 2.48 0.17
C LYS A 72 -12.47 3.57 -0.20
N THR A 73 -12.30 3.82 -1.50
CA THR A 73 -11.41 4.86 -2.02
C THR A 73 -12.14 6.20 -2.10
N PHE A 74 -11.38 7.29 -2.19
CA PHE A 74 -11.95 8.61 -2.40
C PHE A 74 -12.75 8.72 -3.71
N GLU A 75 -12.27 8.08 -4.79
CA GLU A 75 -12.94 8.05 -6.10
C GLU A 75 -14.36 7.46 -6.03
N GLY A 76 -14.59 6.52 -5.11
CA GLY A 76 -15.91 5.92 -4.89
C GLY A 76 -16.79 6.67 -3.89
N PHE A 77 -16.38 7.85 -3.41
CA PHE A 77 -17.15 8.63 -2.44
C PHE A 77 -18.20 9.48 -3.15
N ASP A 78 -19.47 9.31 -2.74
CA ASP A 78 -20.56 10.15 -3.24
C ASP A 78 -20.56 11.51 -2.52
N LEU A 79 -20.16 12.54 -3.26
CA LEU A 79 -20.07 13.92 -2.77
C LEU A 79 -21.46 14.55 -2.57
N GLU A 80 -22.52 13.99 -3.15
CA GLU A 80 -23.90 14.46 -2.92
C GLU A 80 -24.37 14.17 -1.49
N VAL A 81 -23.81 13.15 -0.85
CA VAL A 81 -24.12 12.80 0.56
C VAL A 81 -23.46 13.78 1.54
N ALA A 82 -22.46 14.54 1.09
CA ALA A 82 -21.70 15.48 1.90
C ALA A 82 -21.51 16.82 1.17
N ARG A 83 -22.62 17.51 0.86
CA ARG A 83 -22.64 18.76 0.08
C ARG A 83 -21.80 19.90 0.67
N ASP A 84 -21.68 19.94 2.00
CA ASP A 84 -20.90 20.97 2.70
C ASP A 84 -19.40 20.67 2.77
N LEU A 85 -18.96 19.54 2.21
CA LEU A 85 -17.59 19.07 2.31
C LEU A 85 -16.71 19.73 1.24
N ASP A 86 -15.69 20.47 1.65
CA ASP A 86 -14.75 21.09 0.72
C ASP A 86 -13.87 20.02 0.04
N LYS A 87 -14.12 19.78 -1.25
CA LYS A 87 -13.35 18.85 -2.08
C LYS A 87 -11.86 19.19 -2.13
N ARG A 88 -11.50 20.48 -2.03
CA ARG A 88 -10.09 20.91 -2.02
C ARG A 88 -9.40 20.45 -0.76
N LEU A 89 -10.02 20.66 0.40
CA LEU A 89 -9.51 20.20 1.68
C LEU A 89 -9.33 18.68 1.70
N ILE A 90 -10.29 17.90 1.19
CA ILE A 90 -10.14 16.43 1.18
C ILE A 90 -8.97 16.00 0.30
N LYS A 91 -8.80 16.61 -0.88
CA LYS A 91 -7.66 16.32 -1.75
C LYS A 91 -6.33 16.67 -1.08
N GLU A 92 -6.28 17.79 -0.36
CA GLU A 92 -5.13 18.16 0.45
C GLU A 92 -4.87 17.12 1.54
N LEU A 93 -5.91 16.65 2.25
CA LEU A 93 -5.76 15.57 3.23
C LEU A 93 -5.26 14.27 2.59
N CYS A 94 -5.75 13.91 1.39
CA CYS A 94 -5.27 12.74 0.65
C CYS A 94 -3.77 12.83 0.30
N SER A 95 -3.17 14.03 0.26
CA SER A 95 -1.71 14.18 0.07
C SER A 95 -0.88 13.68 1.26
N GLY A 96 -1.52 13.44 2.42
CA GLY A 96 -0.86 12.99 3.64
C GLY A 96 -0.09 14.08 4.38
N GLN A 97 -0.17 15.35 3.96
CA GLN A 97 0.54 16.45 4.60
C GLN A 97 0.21 16.60 6.09
N TYR A 98 -1.05 16.37 6.46
CA TYR A 98 -1.48 16.38 7.87
C TYR A 98 -0.72 15.37 8.74
N ILE A 99 -0.29 14.23 8.18
CA ILE A 99 0.47 13.20 8.90
C ILE A 99 1.89 13.71 9.16
N LYS A 100 2.52 14.33 8.16
CA LYS A 100 3.87 14.91 8.29
C LYS A 100 3.91 16.05 9.30
N GLU A 101 2.83 16.82 9.37
CA GLU A 101 2.67 17.93 10.32
C GLU A 101 2.15 17.51 11.69
N HIS A 102 1.94 16.20 11.93
CA HIS A 102 1.35 15.67 13.16
C HIS A 102 0.00 16.32 13.54
N ARG A 103 -0.82 16.65 12.53
CA ARG A 103 -2.17 17.20 12.72
C ARG A 103 -3.21 16.07 12.74
N ASN A 104 -4.21 16.24 13.60
CA ASN A 104 -5.34 15.31 13.69
C ASN A 104 -6.48 15.74 12.75
N VAL A 105 -7.11 14.76 12.10
CA VAL A 105 -8.32 14.96 11.29
C VAL A 105 -9.51 14.38 12.05
N ILE A 106 -10.52 15.20 12.31
CA ILE A 106 -11.74 14.79 13.02
C ILE A 106 -12.93 14.98 12.09
N PHE A 107 -13.67 13.89 11.82
CA PHE A 107 -14.90 13.95 11.05
C PHE A 107 -16.11 14.11 11.98
N LEU A 108 -16.84 15.22 11.82
CA LEU A 108 -18.03 15.55 12.61
C LEU A 108 -19.28 15.56 11.71
N GLY A 109 -20.39 15.04 12.21
CA GLY A 109 -21.67 15.06 11.50
C GLY A 109 -22.60 13.89 11.83
N ARG A 110 -23.83 13.95 11.33
CA ARG A 110 -24.88 12.92 11.54
C ARG A 110 -24.44 11.54 11.08
N SER A 111 -25.00 10.48 11.65
CA SER A 111 -24.73 9.12 11.17
C SER A 111 -25.09 8.97 9.67
N GLY A 112 -24.40 8.09 8.96
CA GLY A 112 -24.65 7.82 7.54
C GLY A 112 -24.03 8.79 6.53
N THR A 113 -23.39 9.89 6.96
CA THR A 113 -22.79 10.89 6.04
C THR A 113 -21.42 10.50 5.45
N GLY A 114 -21.03 9.22 5.54
CA GLY A 114 -19.79 8.73 4.94
C GLY A 114 -18.48 9.03 5.69
N LYS A 115 -18.54 9.42 6.97
CA LYS A 115 -17.33 9.64 7.82
C LYS A 115 -16.36 8.45 7.82
N THR A 116 -16.88 7.24 8.03
CA THR A 116 -16.06 6.01 8.01
C THR A 116 -15.44 5.76 6.64
N HIS A 117 -16.16 6.11 5.56
CA HIS A 117 -15.63 6.02 4.20
C HIS A 117 -14.45 6.96 4.02
N LEU A 118 -14.60 8.24 4.40
CA LEU A 118 -13.52 9.24 4.27
C LEU A 118 -12.31 8.86 5.13
N ALA A 119 -12.52 8.43 6.38
CA ALA A 119 -11.44 7.94 7.23
C ALA A 119 -10.71 6.74 6.60
N THR A 120 -11.45 5.81 5.99
CA THR A 120 -10.86 4.66 5.29
C THR A 120 -10.11 5.09 4.04
N ALA A 121 -10.66 6.02 3.25
CA ALA A 121 -10.01 6.55 2.05
C ALA A 121 -8.68 7.23 2.39
N LEU A 122 -8.66 8.10 3.41
CA LEU A 122 -7.43 8.71 3.91
C LEU A 122 -6.40 7.68 4.38
N GLY A 123 -6.86 6.65 5.11
CA GLY A 123 -5.98 5.57 5.54
C GLY A 123 -5.42 4.74 4.39
N ILE A 124 -6.20 4.51 3.34
CA ILE A 124 -5.74 3.84 2.12
C ILE A 124 -4.68 4.69 1.43
N GLU A 125 -4.89 6.00 1.26
CA GLU A 125 -3.91 6.91 0.66
C GLU A 125 -2.61 6.96 1.48
N ALA A 126 -2.69 6.98 2.81
CA ALA A 126 -1.52 6.86 3.68
C ALA A 126 -0.75 5.55 3.42
N CYS A 127 -1.45 4.41 3.29
CA CYS A 127 -0.83 3.14 2.91
C CYS A 127 -0.14 3.19 1.53
N LYS A 128 -0.72 3.89 0.54
CA LYS A 128 -0.12 4.08 -0.79
C LYS A 128 1.18 4.88 -0.72
N GLN A 129 1.21 5.89 0.14
CA GLN A 129 2.39 6.71 0.43
C GLN A 129 3.43 5.98 1.31
N GLY A 130 3.14 4.75 1.69
CA GLY A 130 4.02 3.89 2.46
C GLY A 130 4.02 4.12 3.96
N ILE A 131 3.03 4.88 4.45
CA ILE A 131 2.81 5.13 5.87
C ILE A 131 2.08 3.92 6.47
N ARG A 132 2.60 3.43 7.61
CA ARG A 132 1.95 2.35 8.35
C ARG A 132 0.66 2.90 8.96
N THR A 133 -0.46 2.23 8.66
CA THR A 133 -1.79 2.68 9.08
C THR A 133 -2.49 1.56 9.81
N ARG A 134 -3.37 1.90 10.75
CA ARG A 134 -4.23 0.96 11.46
C ARG A 134 -5.64 1.54 11.58
N PHE A 135 -6.63 0.76 11.22
CA PHE A 135 -8.03 1.06 11.46
C PHE A 135 -8.51 0.26 12.68
N VAL A 136 -9.09 0.93 13.66
CA VAL A 136 -9.59 0.32 14.88
C VAL A 136 -10.77 1.13 15.42
N THR A 137 -11.74 0.46 16.03
CA THR A 137 -12.81 1.14 16.76
C THR A 137 -12.28 1.63 18.11
N ALA A 138 -12.85 2.70 18.66
CA ALA A 138 -12.47 3.18 19.98
C ALA A 138 -12.59 2.07 21.04
N TYR A 139 -13.71 1.33 21.03
CA TYR A 139 -13.92 0.18 21.90
C TYR A 139 -12.86 -0.91 21.73
N GLY A 140 -12.56 -1.30 20.48
CA GLY A 140 -11.55 -2.32 20.19
C GLY A 140 -10.14 -1.91 20.63
N LEU A 141 -9.80 -0.63 20.47
CA LEU A 141 -8.52 -0.09 20.93
C LEU A 141 -8.43 -0.10 22.46
N VAL A 142 -9.48 0.33 23.15
CA VAL A 142 -9.51 0.33 24.62
C VAL A 142 -9.35 -1.08 25.17
N ASN A 143 -10.07 -2.07 24.64
CA ASN A 143 -9.95 -3.45 25.10
C ASN A 143 -8.55 -4.01 24.92
N GLU A 144 -7.94 -3.82 23.75
CA GLU A 144 -6.57 -4.26 23.48
C GLU A 144 -5.56 -3.59 24.42
N LEU A 145 -5.71 -2.29 24.70
CA LEU A 145 -4.83 -1.58 25.63
C LEU A 145 -5.00 -2.08 27.08
N ILE A 146 -6.22 -2.44 27.49
CA ILE A 146 -6.48 -3.01 28.82
C ILE A 146 -5.85 -4.40 28.92
N GLU A 147 -6.09 -5.30 27.96
CA GLU A 147 -5.53 -6.66 27.93
C GLU A 147 -3.99 -6.63 27.96
N THR A 148 -3.38 -5.85 27.07
CA THR A 148 -1.91 -5.75 27.00
C THR A 148 -1.28 -5.10 28.23
N ARG A 149 -2.03 -4.27 28.97
CA ARG A 149 -1.59 -3.75 30.26
C ARG A 149 -1.58 -4.85 31.32
N TYR A 150 -2.59 -5.72 31.37
CA TYR A 150 -2.62 -6.88 32.27
C TYR A 150 -1.48 -7.85 31.99
N GLU A 151 -1.16 -8.08 30.72
CA GLU A 151 -0.06 -8.95 30.27
C GLU A 151 1.33 -8.31 30.40
N LYS A 152 1.43 -7.06 30.87
CA LYS A 152 2.66 -6.26 30.96
C LYS A 152 3.38 -6.03 29.61
N GLU A 153 2.65 -6.13 28.49
CA GLU A 153 3.17 -5.89 27.13
C GLU A 153 2.82 -4.49 26.55
N LEU A 154 2.13 -3.63 27.31
CA LEU A 154 1.62 -2.33 26.83
C LEU A 154 2.63 -1.49 26.05
N LYS A 155 3.89 -1.39 26.52
CA LYS A 155 4.93 -0.58 25.86
C LYS A 155 5.18 -1.05 24.43
N ARG A 156 5.23 -2.36 24.22
CA ARG A 156 5.41 -2.99 22.90
C ARG A 156 4.24 -2.71 21.97
N THR A 157 3.03 -2.65 22.50
CA THR A 157 1.80 -2.38 21.71
C THR A 157 1.72 -0.92 21.26
N LEU A 158 2.20 0.03 22.08
CA LEU A 158 2.25 1.45 21.72
C LEU A 158 3.34 1.78 20.69
N GLU A 159 4.42 1.00 20.65
CA GLU A 159 5.53 1.16 19.71
C GLU A 159 5.30 0.48 18.35
N ARG A 160 4.18 -0.24 18.17
CA ARG A 160 3.79 -0.91 16.91
C ARG A 160 3.14 0.07 15.94
#